data_AF-A0A932TRP8-F1
#
_entry.id   AF-A0A932TRP8-F1
#
_cell.length_a   1.000
_cell.length_b   1.000
_cell.length_c   1.000
_cell.angle_alpha   90.00
_cell.angle_beta   90.00
_cell.angle_gamma   90.00
#
_symmetry.space_group_name_H-M   'P 1'
#
loop_
_entity.id
_entity.type
_entity.pdbx_description
1 polymer ?
#
loop_
_entity_poly.entity_id
_entity_poly.type
_entity_poly.pdbx_seq_one_letter_code
_entity_poly.pdbx_strand_id
1 'polypeptide(L)'
;MKETFADSFYWIALVNPQGHYHAEAVAVSATLTGHLATTEAVLVEVADALSDARFRHLAVQIVKEAREDPGVSVVPWSPPLFERAFDLYTSRPDKGWSLTDCVSCVVMQEQGITEVLTGDRHFAQMGFRALLLMNRLLPCSRGRDGKAFLHPSIPLVLCGSPALPRPVGAPRCSPSVAAATSAASGSRPAC
;
A
#
# COMPACT_ATOMS: atom_id res chain seq x y z
N MET A 1 -23.72 -0.75 -0.91
CA MET A 1 -23.16 -0.27 0.38
C MET A 1 -21.68 0.03 0.16
N LYS A 2 -20.91 0.43 1.19
CA LYS A 2 -19.45 0.46 1.05
C LYS A 2 -18.93 -0.98 1.17
N GLU A 3 -18.04 -1.37 0.29
CA GLU A 3 -17.39 -2.67 0.28
C GLU A 3 -15.87 -2.45 0.28
N THR A 4 -15.14 -3.30 0.98
CA THR A 4 -13.68 -3.18 1.16
C THR A 4 -13.06 -4.56 1.02
N PHE A 5 -11.97 -4.66 0.25
CA PHE A 5 -11.33 -5.94 0.05
C PHE A 5 -10.45 -6.31 1.26
N ALA A 6 -10.52 -7.55 1.71
CA ALA A 6 -9.67 -8.13 2.75
C ALA A 6 -8.61 -9.02 2.10
N ASP A 7 -7.37 -8.54 2.11
CA ASP A 7 -6.18 -9.22 1.61
C ASP A 7 -5.58 -10.17 2.67
N SER A 8 -4.73 -11.11 2.26
CA SER A 8 -4.08 -12.09 3.15
C SER A 8 -3.29 -11.39 4.27
N PHE A 9 -2.66 -10.26 3.94
CA PHE A 9 -1.94 -9.40 4.87
C PHE A 9 -2.79 -8.99 6.08
N TYR A 10 -4.05 -8.61 5.87
CA TYR A 10 -4.94 -8.16 6.94
C TYR A 10 -5.31 -9.30 7.88
N TRP A 11 -5.68 -10.45 7.32
CA TRP A 11 -6.03 -11.64 8.10
C TRP A 11 -4.85 -12.11 8.97
N ILE A 12 -3.64 -12.12 8.40
CA ILE A 12 -2.40 -12.49 9.13
C ILE A 12 -2.06 -11.43 10.18
N ALA A 13 -2.23 -10.14 9.89
CA ALA A 13 -1.99 -9.06 10.85
C ALA A 13 -2.94 -9.13 12.07
N LEU A 14 -4.20 -9.51 11.87
CA LEU A 14 -5.16 -9.70 12.98
C LEU A 14 -4.73 -10.79 13.96
N VAL A 15 -4.17 -11.89 13.50
CA VAL A 15 -3.78 -13.04 14.35
C VAL A 15 -2.31 -13.05 14.78
N ASN A 16 -1.55 -11.99 14.47
CA ASN A 16 -0.14 -11.85 14.85
C ASN A 16 0.09 -10.66 15.80
N PRO A 17 -0.12 -10.80 17.14
CA PRO A 17 0.05 -9.72 18.11
C PRO A 17 1.44 -9.08 18.17
N GLN A 18 2.47 -9.76 17.64
CA GLN A 18 3.85 -9.27 17.59
C GLN A 18 4.16 -8.54 16.27
N GLY A 19 3.24 -8.58 15.28
CA GLY A 19 3.42 -7.98 13.96
C GLY A 19 3.25 -6.46 13.96
N HIS A 20 4.10 -5.78 13.17
CA HIS A 20 4.15 -4.31 13.04
C HIS A 20 2.89 -3.61 12.48
N TYR A 21 1.83 -4.37 12.17
CA TYR A 21 0.56 -3.88 11.63
C TYR A 21 -0.66 -4.42 12.40
N HIS A 22 -0.45 -5.15 13.50
CA HIS A 22 -1.54 -5.75 14.27
C HIS A 22 -2.45 -4.68 14.88
N ALA A 23 -1.86 -3.66 15.51
CA ALA A 23 -2.62 -2.55 16.10
C ALA A 23 -3.41 -1.77 15.04
N GLU A 24 -2.80 -1.51 13.88
CA GLU A 24 -3.46 -0.86 12.75
C GLU A 24 -4.59 -1.71 12.16
N ALA A 25 -4.40 -3.02 12.00
CA ALA A 25 -5.44 -3.94 11.53
C ALA A 25 -6.64 -3.96 12.48
N VAL A 26 -6.42 -4.17 13.78
CA VAL A 26 -7.46 -4.16 14.82
C VAL A 26 -8.20 -2.81 14.87
N ALA A 27 -7.48 -1.69 14.79
CA ALA A 27 -8.08 -0.35 14.80
C ALA A 27 -8.94 -0.07 13.56
N VAL A 28 -8.53 -0.56 12.39
CA VAL A 28 -9.32 -0.44 11.16
C VAL A 28 -10.54 -1.37 11.20
N SER A 29 -10.42 -2.62 11.66
CA SER A 29 -11.57 -3.51 11.86
C SER A 29 -12.64 -2.90 12.76
N ALA A 30 -12.24 -2.26 13.86
CA ALA A 30 -13.15 -1.63 14.81
C ALA A 30 -13.86 -0.37 14.26
N THR A 31 -13.40 0.17 13.12
CA THR A 31 -13.96 1.38 12.48
C THR A 31 -14.53 1.12 11.09
N LEU A 32 -14.43 -0.12 10.60
CA LEU A 32 -14.92 -0.51 9.28
C LEU A 32 -16.45 -0.51 9.26
N THR A 33 -17.03 0.17 8.27
CA THR A 33 -18.48 0.20 8.04
C THR A 33 -18.80 -0.36 6.65
N GLY A 34 -19.53 -1.47 6.60
CA GLY A 34 -19.91 -2.13 5.35
C GLY A 34 -19.58 -3.62 5.35
N HIS A 35 -19.55 -4.21 4.16
CA HIS A 35 -19.17 -5.60 3.97
C HIS A 35 -17.68 -5.71 3.55
N LEU A 36 -17.09 -6.84 3.88
CA LEU A 36 -15.79 -7.26 3.35
C LEU A 36 -16.00 -8.12 2.12
N ALA A 37 -15.11 -7.98 1.13
CA ALA A 37 -14.94 -8.95 0.06
C ALA A 37 -13.56 -9.61 0.17
N THR A 38 -13.44 -10.89 -0.14
CA THR A 38 -12.16 -11.58 -0.27
C THR A 38 -12.30 -12.70 -1.30
N THR A 39 -11.25 -13.48 -1.54
CA THR A 39 -11.27 -14.60 -2.49
C THR A 39 -10.82 -15.90 -1.84
N GLU A 40 -11.24 -17.04 -2.38
CA GLU A 40 -10.68 -18.33 -1.96
C GLU A 40 -9.16 -18.41 -2.20
N ALA A 41 -8.62 -17.66 -3.18
CA ALA A 41 -7.16 -17.54 -3.39
C ALA A 41 -6.46 -16.88 -2.18
N VAL A 42 -7.02 -15.79 -1.66
CA VAL A 42 -6.51 -15.12 -0.43
C VAL A 42 -6.59 -16.07 0.77
N LEU A 43 -7.68 -16.84 0.90
CA LEU A 43 -7.82 -17.80 1.99
C LEU A 43 -6.81 -18.97 1.90
N VAL A 44 -6.44 -19.40 0.68
CA VAL A 44 -5.34 -20.35 0.45
C VAL A 44 -4.00 -19.74 0.87
N GLU A 45 -3.71 -18.50 0.46
CA GLU A 45 -2.46 -17.82 0.81
C GLU A 45 -2.30 -17.60 2.33
N VAL A 46 -3.40 -17.30 3.04
CA VAL A 46 -3.43 -17.26 4.53
C VAL A 46 -3.12 -18.63 5.12
N ALA A 47 -3.69 -19.71 4.57
CA ALA A 47 -3.45 -21.07 5.07
C ALA A 47 -2.01 -21.54 4.84
N ASP A 48 -1.41 -21.19 3.70
CA ASP A 48 -0.02 -21.49 3.37
C ASP A 48 0.96 -20.68 4.25
N ALA A 49 0.69 -19.38 4.45
CA ALA A 49 1.50 -18.51 5.33
C ALA A 49 1.48 -18.96 6.81
N LEU A 50 0.39 -19.58 7.26
CA LEU A 50 0.20 -20.08 8.63
C LEU A 50 0.33 -21.62 8.71
N SER A 51 0.98 -22.25 7.74
CA SER A 51 1.08 -23.73 7.60
C SER A 51 1.96 -24.43 8.65
N ASP A 52 2.72 -23.70 9.46
CA ASP A 52 3.42 -24.26 10.63
C ASP A 52 2.40 -24.91 11.59
N ALA A 53 2.73 -26.07 12.15
CA ALA A 53 1.84 -26.79 13.06
C ALA A 53 1.40 -25.97 14.29
N ARG A 54 2.22 -25.01 14.72
CA ARG A 54 1.92 -24.07 15.82
C ARG A 54 0.82 -23.07 15.44
N PHE A 55 0.69 -22.69 14.17
CA PHE A 55 -0.20 -21.62 13.70
C PHE A 55 -1.38 -22.12 12.85
N ARG A 56 -1.37 -23.37 12.38
CA ARG A 56 -2.44 -23.98 11.57
C ARG A 56 -3.85 -23.82 12.18
N HIS A 57 -3.97 -23.78 13.51
CA HIS A 57 -5.26 -23.54 14.17
C HIS A 57 -5.85 -22.14 13.89
N LEU A 58 -4.99 -21.11 13.77
CA LEU A 58 -5.37 -19.75 13.40
C LEU A 58 -5.84 -19.68 11.95
N ALA A 59 -5.16 -20.39 11.03
CA ALA A 59 -5.60 -20.50 9.64
C ALA A 59 -7.00 -21.13 9.53
N VAL A 60 -7.23 -22.25 10.23
CA VAL A 60 -8.53 -22.92 10.27
C VAL A 60 -9.61 -22.00 10.83
N GLN A 61 -9.29 -21.23 11.89
CA GLN A 61 -10.21 -20.24 12.46
C GLN A 61 -10.57 -19.14 11.46
N ILE A 62 -9.57 -18.46 10.87
CA ILE A 62 -9.78 -17.38 9.88
C ILE A 62 -10.63 -17.87 8.71
N VAL A 63 -10.25 -19.00 8.09
CA VAL A 63 -10.93 -19.52 6.89
C VAL A 63 -12.36 -19.94 7.20
N LYS A 64 -12.63 -20.42 8.42
CA LYS A 64 -13.98 -20.76 8.87
C LYS A 64 -14.81 -19.51 9.13
N GLU A 65 -14.30 -18.58 9.94
CA GLU A 65 -14.99 -17.33 10.29
C GLU A 65 -15.30 -16.50 9.04
N ALA A 66 -14.35 -16.34 8.12
CA ALA A 66 -14.56 -15.62 6.86
C ALA A 66 -15.61 -16.25 5.93
N ARG A 67 -15.90 -17.56 6.06
CA ARG A 67 -16.94 -18.25 5.27
C ARG A 67 -18.29 -18.34 5.97
N GLU A 68 -18.33 -18.18 7.29
CA GLU A 68 -19.55 -18.24 8.11
C GLU A 68 -20.12 -16.83 8.43
N ASP A 69 -19.31 -15.78 8.36
CA ASP A 69 -19.74 -14.40 8.61
C ASP A 69 -20.51 -13.80 7.40
N PRO A 70 -21.81 -13.44 7.54
CA PRO A 70 -22.57 -12.78 6.47
C PRO A 70 -22.07 -11.35 6.15
N GLY A 71 -21.18 -10.80 6.97
CA GLY A 71 -20.41 -9.58 6.70
C GLY A 71 -19.31 -9.77 5.65
N VAL A 72 -18.93 -11.01 5.31
CA VAL A 72 -17.81 -11.34 4.42
C VAL A 72 -18.30 -12.08 3.17
N SER A 73 -18.06 -11.48 2.01
CA SER A 73 -18.26 -12.07 0.69
C SER A 73 -16.98 -12.80 0.25
N VAL A 74 -16.97 -14.12 0.32
CA VAL A 74 -15.87 -14.95 -0.20
C VAL A 74 -16.15 -15.32 -1.64
N VAL A 75 -15.44 -14.69 -2.58
CA VAL A 75 -15.56 -14.98 -4.01
C VAL A 75 -14.89 -16.33 -4.32
N PRO A 76 -15.63 -17.30 -4.88
CA PRO A 76 -15.10 -18.65 -5.11
C PRO A 76 -14.10 -18.66 -6.26
N TRP A 77 -13.17 -19.61 -6.20
CA TRP A 77 -12.26 -19.88 -7.31
C TRP A 77 -13.04 -20.40 -8.52
N SER A 78 -12.65 -19.97 -9.73
CA SER A 78 -13.19 -20.52 -10.97
C SER A 78 -12.16 -20.48 -12.10
N PRO A 79 -12.20 -21.41 -13.07
CA PRO A 79 -11.28 -21.37 -14.20
C PRO A 79 -11.30 -20.04 -14.97
N PRO A 80 -12.47 -19.41 -15.28
CA PRO A 80 -12.47 -18.11 -15.94
C PRO A 80 -11.81 -16.99 -15.14
N LEU A 81 -11.89 -17.02 -13.80
CA LEU A 81 -11.20 -16.05 -12.93
C LEU A 81 -9.69 -16.30 -12.94
N PHE A 82 -9.26 -17.56 -12.88
CA PHE A 82 -7.85 -17.93 -12.99
C PHE A 82 -7.22 -17.45 -14.30
N GLU A 83 -7.85 -17.72 -15.45
CA GLU A 83 -7.31 -17.29 -16.76
C GLU A 83 -7.15 -15.76 -16.81
N ARG A 84 -8.16 -14.98 -16.39
CA ARG A 84 -8.06 -13.50 -16.34
C ARG A 84 -6.97 -13.00 -15.41
N ALA A 85 -6.79 -13.65 -14.26
CA ALA A 85 -5.71 -13.32 -13.32
C ALA A 85 -4.33 -13.70 -13.87
N PHE A 86 -4.23 -14.81 -14.61
CA PHE A 86 -3.00 -15.26 -15.23
C PHE A 86 -2.60 -14.41 -16.45
N ASP A 87 -3.56 -13.96 -17.26
CA ASP A 87 -3.37 -12.94 -18.29
C ASP A 87 -2.83 -11.63 -17.67
N LEU A 88 -3.42 -11.17 -16.56
CA LEU A 88 -2.93 -10.00 -15.83
C LEU A 88 -1.49 -10.22 -15.31
N TYR A 89 -1.21 -11.36 -14.69
CA TYR A 89 0.10 -11.74 -14.16
C TYR A 89 1.18 -11.76 -15.26
N THR A 90 0.91 -12.44 -16.38
CA THR A 90 1.83 -12.53 -17.52
C THR A 90 2.03 -11.20 -18.24
N SER A 91 1.03 -10.30 -18.22
CA SER A 91 1.15 -8.94 -18.79
C SER A 91 2.03 -7.98 -17.98
N ARG A 92 2.52 -8.39 -16.78
CA ARG A 92 3.25 -7.53 -15.83
C ARG A 92 4.60 -8.10 -15.40
N PRO A 93 5.52 -8.41 -16.34
CA PRO A 93 6.85 -8.93 -16.00
C PRO A 93 7.75 -7.90 -15.26
N ASP A 94 7.33 -6.64 -15.19
CA ASP A 94 7.99 -5.55 -14.46
C ASP A 94 7.49 -5.40 -13.00
N LYS A 95 6.76 -6.39 -12.48
CA LYS A 95 6.12 -6.38 -11.16
C LYS A 95 6.37 -7.68 -10.40
N GLY A 96 6.46 -7.57 -9.08
CA GLY A 96 6.59 -8.70 -8.15
C GLY A 96 5.25 -9.16 -7.57
N TRP A 97 4.14 -8.90 -8.26
CA TRP A 97 2.79 -9.24 -7.81
C TRP A 97 2.62 -10.76 -7.75
N SER A 98 1.98 -11.27 -6.70
CA SER A 98 1.61 -12.69 -6.63
C SER A 98 0.43 -12.99 -7.57
N LEU A 99 0.19 -14.26 -7.89
CA LEU A 99 -1.02 -14.63 -8.62
C LEU A 99 -2.28 -14.35 -7.77
N THR A 100 -2.18 -14.43 -6.44
CA THR A 100 -3.23 -14.02 -5.48
C THR A 100 -3.54 -12.53 -5.58
N ASP A 101 -2.52 -11.67 -5.71
CA ASP A 101 -2.69 -10.23 -5.94
C ASP A 101 -3.43 -10.00 -7.26
N CYS A 102 -3.07 -10.74 -8.33
CA CYS A 102 -3.73 -10.64 -9.63
C CYS A 102 -5.19 -11.11 -9.60
N VAL A 103 -5.50 -12.23 -8.91
CA VAL A 103 -6.89 -12.69 -8.69
C VAL A 103 -7.69 -11.63 -7.94
N SER A 104 -7.12 -11.08 -6.86
CA SER A 104 -7.73 -10.03 -6.06
C SER A 104 -7.99 -8.76 -6.87
N CYS A 105 -7.02 -8.35 -7.70
CA CYS A 105 -7.12 -7.20 -8.60
C CYS A 105 -8.28 -7.35 -9.61
N VAL A 106 -8.41 -8.52 -10.24
CA VAL A 106 -9.52 -8.81 -11.18
C VAL A 106 -10.87 -8.73 -10.47
N VAL A 107 -11.02 -9.37 -9.30
CA VAL A 107 -12.26 -9.34 -8.51
C VAL A 107 -12.62 -7.91 -8.07
N MET A 108 -11.64 -7.16 -7.57
CA MET A 108 -11.85 -5.76 -7.14
C MET A 108 -12.27 -4.86 -8.30
N GLN A 109 -11.69 -5.04 -9.49
CA GLN A 109 -12.08 -4.29 -10.69
C GLN A 109 -13.50 -4.64 -11.15
N GLU A 110 -13.85 -5.94 -11.17
CA GLU A 110 -15.18 -6.42 -11.58
C GLU A 110 -16.30 -5.96 -10.64
N GLN A 111 -16.01 -5.86 -9.33
CA GLN A 111 -16.96 -5.44 -8.30
C GLN A 111 -16.92 -3.92 -8.02
N GLY A 112 -16.00 -3.17 -8.62
CA GLY A 112 -15.84 -1.72 -8.39
C GLY A 112 -15.26 -1.37 -7.01
N ILE A 113 -14.58 -2.31 -6.36
CA ILE A 113 -13.97 -2.13 -5.03
C ILE A 113 -12.67 -1.34 -5.18
N THR A 114 -12.56 -0.22 -4.45
CA THR A 114 -11.42 0.71 -4.55
C THR A 114 -10.53 0.76 -3.30
N GLU A 115 -10.98 0.17 -2.19
CA GLU A 115 -10.27 0.10 -0.92
C GLU A 115 -9.89 -1.35 -0.58
N VAL A 116 -8.69 -1.52 -0.04
CA VAL A 116 -8.18 -2.83 0.40
C VAL A 116 -7.44 -2.73 1.74
N LEU A 117 -7.73 -3.67 2.62
CA LEU A 117 -7.06 -3.88 3.89
C LEU A 117 -5.75 -4.62 3.63
N THR A 118 -4.70 -3.89 3.28
CA THR A 118 -3.36 -4.46 3.10
C THR A 118 -2.28 -3.45 3.50
N GLY A 119 -1.14 -4.00 3.93
CA GLY A 119 0.13 -3.29 4.07
C GLY A 119 1.01 -3.40 2.83
N ASP A 120 0.60 -4.15 1.80
CA ASP A 120 1.35 -4.30 0.56
C ASP A 120 1.20 -3.07 -0.35
N ARG A 121 2.29 -2.71 -1.02
CA ARG A 121 2.35 -1.66 -2.04
C ARG A 121 1.88 -2.15 -3.41
N HIS A 122 1.77 -3.45 -3.67
CA HIS A 122 1.29 -4.02 -4.93
C HIS A 122 -0.09 -3.46 -5.32
N PHE A 123 -1.05 -3.51 -4.40
CA PHE A 123 -2.38 -2.94 -4.61
C PHE A 123 -2.36 -1.42 -4.86
N ALA A 124 -1.43 -0.68 -4.24
CA ALA A 124 -1.25 0.74 -4.52
C ALA A 124 -0.66 0.99 -5.93
N GLN A 125 0.20 0.10 -6.44
CA GLN A 125 0.70 0.15 -7.82
C GLN A 125 -0.40 -0.19 -8.84
N MET A 126 -1.39 -0.99 -8.46
CA MET A 126 -2.58 -1.30 -9.25
C MET A 126 -3.64 -0.17 -9.22
N GLY A 127 -3.47 0.85 -8.36
CA GLY A 127 -4.36 2.00 -8.24
C GLY A 127 -5.40 1.92 -7.11
N PHE A 128 -5.35 0.88 -6.28
CA PHE A 128 -6.25 0.73 -5.12
C PHE A 128 -5.73 1.48 -3.89
N ARG A 129 -6.64 1.79 -2.95
CA ARG A 129 -6.31 2.42 -1.67
C ARG A 129 -6.02 1.38 -0.58
N ALA A 130 -4.73 1.10 -0.37
CA ALA A 130 -4.22 0.26 0.71
C ALA A 130 -4.37 0.94 2.08
N LEU A 131 -5.41 0.58 2.84
CA LEU A 131 -5.82 1.29 4.05
C LEU A 131 -4.81 1.18 5.21
N LEU A 132 -4.11 0.05 5.35
CA LEU A 132 -3.12 -0.14 6.43
C LEU A 132 -1.80 0.60 6.15
N LEU A 133 -1.49 0.90 4.88
CA LEU A 133 -0.40 1.81 4.51
C LEU A 133 -0.75 3.27 4.80
N MET A 134 -1.99 3.69 4.50
CA MET A 134 -2.41 5.09 4.64
C MET A 134 -2.52 5.54 6.10
N ASN A 135 -2.94 4.66 7.01
CA ASN A 135 -3.20 5.03 8.41
C ASN A 135 -1.93 5.41 9.21
N ARG A 136 -0.73 5.07 8.70
CA ARG A 136 0.56 5.52 9.24
C ARG A 136 0.87 7.01 9.03
N LEU A 137 0.09 7.71 8.22
CA LEU A 137 0.25 9.14 7.93
C LEU A 137 -0.66 10.03 8.78
N LEU A 138 -1.29 9.51 9.83
CA LEU A 138 -1.93 10.36 10.84
C LEU A 138 -0.85 11.20 11.55
N PRO A 139 -0.96 12.54 11.55
CA PRO A 139 0.10 13.41 12.04
C PRO A 139 0.24 13.32 13.56
N CYS A 140 1.45 13.63 14.04
CA CYS A 140 1.76 13.86 15.45
C CYS A 140 0.61 14.57 16.17
N SER A 141 0.09 13.93 17.22
CA SER A 141 -1.00 14.44 18.02
C SER A 141 -0.62 15.78 18.63
N ARG A 142 -1.25 16.87 18.15
CA ARG A 142 -1.17 18.16 18.83
C ARG A 142 -1.82 18.00 20.20
N GLY A 143 -1.00 18.01 21.24
CA GLY A 143 -1.44 18.20 22.61
C GLY A 143 -2.30 19.47 22.71
N ARG A 144 -3.23 19.48 23.67
CA ARG A 144 -4.19 20.58 23.86
C ARG A 144 -3.51 21.90 24.25
N ASP A 145 -2.25 21.83 24.67
CA ASP A 145 -1.38 22.97 24.96
C ASP A 145 -0.36 23.12 23.83
N GLY A 146 -0.27 24.30 23.22
CA GLY A 146 0.56 24.59 22.05
C GLY A 146 2.07 24.64 22.30
N LYS A 147 2.64 23.68 23.03
CA LYS A 147 4.07 23.57 23.33
C LYS A 147 4.62 22.24 22.82
N ALA A 148 5.62 22.32 21.93
CA ALA A 148 6.37 21.15 21.51
C ALA A 148 7.24 20.65 22.67
N PHE A 149 6.95 19.44 23.17
CA PHE A 149 7.85 18.74 24.09
C PHE A 149 8.89 17.94 23.29
N LEU A 150 10.16 18.28 23.48
CA LEU A 150 11.27 17.45 23.03
C LEU A 150 11.41 16.26 23.98
N HIS A 151 11.03 15.06 23.53
CA HIS A 151 11.33 13.83 24.24
C HIS A 151 12.82 13.49 24.09
N PRO A 152 13.61 13.32 25.17
CA PRO A 152 15.06 13.21 25.10
C PRO A 152 15.51 11.77 24.73
N SER A 153 15.27 11.33 23.49
CA SER A 153 15.83 10.07 22.93
C SER A 153 15.87 9.99 21.39
N ILE A 154 15.53 11.06 20.65
CA ILE A 154 15.52 11.03 19.17
C ILE A 154 16.39 12.18 18.63
N PRO A 155 17.44 11.90 17.83
CA PRO A 155 18.28 12.95 17.26
C PRO A 155 17.52 13.74 16.17
N LEU A 156 17.61 15.07 16.23
CA LEU A 156 17.10 15.95 15.18
C LEU A 156 17.89 15.73 13.87
N VAL A 157 17.18 15.56 12.76
CA VAL A 157 17.61 16.06 11.46
C VAL A 157 16.48 16.88 10.83
N LEU A 158 16.61 18.19 11.02
CA LEU A 158 16.08 19.33 10.25
C LEU A 158 15.28 18.93 8.98
N CYS A 159 13.97 19.17 8.85
CA CYS A 159 13.26 20.46 8.91
C CYS A 159 13.86 21.53 7.98
N GLY A 160 13.30 21.63 6.76
CA GLY A 160 13.66 22.63 5.75
C GLY A 160 12.49 22.95 4.82
N SER A 161 11.75 24.01 5.13
CA SER A 161 10.69 24.66 4.32
C SER A 161 10.42 26.01 4.99
N PRO A 162 10.14 27.11 4.25
CA PRO A 162 9.15 27.21 3.16
C PRO A 162 9.76 27.82 1.87
N ALA A 163 9.06 28.18 0.79
CA ALA A 163 7.63 28.43 0.57
C ALA A 163 7.19 28.19 -0.88
N LEU A 164 5.87 28.06 -1.09
CA LEU A 164 5.21 28.24 -2.40
C LEU A 164 4.57 29.64 -2.47
N PRO A 165 4.48 30.21 -3.69
CA PRO A 165 3.27 30.92 -4.08
C PRO A 165 2.63 30.35 -5.37
N ARG A 166 1.35 30.70 -5.57
CA ARG A 166 0.45 30.22 -6.65
C ARG A 166 0.43 31.19 -7.87
N PRO A 167 -0.26 30.86 -9.00
CA PRO A 167 0.29 31.12 -10.34
C PRO A 167 -0.43 32.15 -11.26
N VAL A 168 0.17 32.33 -12.45
CA VAL A 168 -0.34 32.91 -13.73
C VAL A 168 -0.49 34.44 -13.85
N GLY A 169 0.36 35.04 -14.70
CA GLY A 169 0.25 36.40 -15.25
C GLY A 169 1.46 36.72 -16.15
N ALA A 170 1.25 37.27 -17.34
CA ALA A 170 2.27 37.55 -18.37
C ALA A 170 3.08 38.86 -18.08
N PRO A 171 4.13 39.28 -18.85
CA PRO A 171 4.68 38.73 -20.11
C PRO A 171 6.22 38.52 -20.14
N ARG A 172 6.76 38.18 -21.32
CA ARG A 172 8.18 37.86 -21.59
C ARG A 172 9.08 39.09 -21.77
N CYS A 173 10.35 38.98 -21.35
CA CYS A 173 11.46 39.77 -21.90
C CYS A 173 12.72 38.90 -22.12
N SER A 174 13.13 38.78 -23.40
CA SER A 174 14.53 38.67 -23.86
C SER A 174 14.89 40.05 -24.46
N PRO A 175 16.16 40.51 -24.60
CA PRO A 175 17.38 39.76 -24.97
C PRO A 175 18.49 39.94 -23.88
N SER A 176 19.82 39.85 -24.08
CA SER A 176 20.65 39.81 -25.30
C SER A 176 22.03 39.15 -25.14
N VAL A 177 22.77 39.15 -26.26
CA VAL A 177 24.13 38.66 -26.52
C VAL A 177 25.23 39.55 -25.91
N ALA A 178 26.30 38.95 -25.40
CA ALA A 178 27.67 39.48 -25.52
C ALA A 178 28.70 38.33 -25.41
N ALA A 179 29.71 38.31 -26.29
CA ALA A 179 30.77 37.31 -26.33
C ALA A 179 32.13 37.91 -25.92
N ALA A 180 33.03 37.09 -25.38
CA ALA A 180 34.47 37.37 -25.35
C ALA A 180 35.26 36.05 -25.34
N THR A 181 36.43 36.05 -25.99
CA THR A 181 37.23 34.88 -26.37
C THR A 181 38.64 34.92 -25.72
N SER A 182 39.49 33.91 -25.98
CA SER A 182 40.94 33.84 -25.66
C SER A 182 41.28 33.37 -24.22
N ALA A 183 42.31 32.56 -23.91
CA ALA A 183 43.31 31.77 -24.65
C ALA A 183 43.89 30.70 -23.67
N ALA A 184 44.11 29.42 -23.99
CA ALA A 184 45.20 28.76 -24.76
C ALA A 184 46.28 28.07 -23.87
N SER A 185 47.04 27.12 -24.45
CA SER A 185 47.93 26.09 -23.83
C SER A 185 47.16 25.00 -23.03
N GLY A 186 47.40 23.69 -23.13
CA GLY A 186 48.55 22.89 -23.59
C GLY A 186 49.12 22.13 -22.36
N SER A 187 49.34 20.82 -22.29
CA SER A 187 49.43 19.73 -23.29
C SER A 187 49.11 18.34 -22.68
N ARG A 188 48.81 17.35 -23.52
CA ARG A 188 48.73 15.89 -23.22
C ARG A 188 50.14 15.23 -23.17
N PRO A 189 50.33 13.91 -22.89
CA PRO A 189 49.46 12.90 -22.24
C PRO A 189 50.18 12.00 -21.16
N ALA A 190 49.40 11.08 -20.57
CA ALA A 190 49.73 9.70 -20.17
C ALA A 190 51.05 9.33 -19.46
N CYS A 191 50.90 8.74 -18.27
CA CYS A 191 51.53 7.49 -17.87
C CYS A 191 50.49 6.67 -17.07
#